data_AF-A0A833G615-F1
#
_entry.id   AF-A0A833G615-F1
#
_cell.length_a   1.000
_cell.length_b   1.000
_cell.length_c   1.000
_cell.angle_alpha   90.00
_cell.angle_beta   90.00
_cell.angle_gamma   90.00
#
_symmetry.space_group_name_H-M   'P 1'
#
loop_
_entity.id
_entity.type
_entity.pdbx_description
1 polymer ?
#
loop_
_entity_poly.entity_id
_entity_poly.type
_entity_poly.pdbx_seq_one_letter_code
_entity_poly.pdbx_strand_id
1 'polypeptide(L)'
;MTPRSDRLKRLVRLQKQIKALHETKHATHLSQAASARQEAAELLDALNAASPLPGLFPDLYNRRIGAAMGREAQEMEKARTEAGHVATATARTNI
;
A
#
# COMPACT_ATOMS: atom_id res chain seq x y z
N MET A 1 5.77 -12.98 -41.32
CA MET A 1 4.68 -12.37 -40.54
C MET A 1 4.37 -13.26 -39.35
N THR A 2 4.27 -12.71 -38.12
CA THR A 2 3.91 -13.53 -36.96
C THR A 2 2.45 -13.98 -37.04
N PRO A 3 2.17 -15.28 -36.84
CA PRO A 3 0.81 -15.79 -36.92
C PRO A 3 -0.04 -15.16 -35.81
N ARG A 4 -1.33 -15.00 -36.08
CA ARG A 4 -2.30 -14.36 -35.16
C ARG A 4 -2.30 -15.03 -33.77
N SER A 5 -2.15 -16.35 -33.73
CA SER A 5 -2.06 -17.15 -32.51
C SER A 5 -0.90 -16.71 -31.60
N ASP A 6 0.28 -16.46 -32.16
CA ASP A 6 1.45 -16.06 -31.38
C ASP A 6 1.31 -14.65 -30.82
N ARG A 7 0.64 -13.76 -31.56
CA ARG A 7 0.30 -12.41 -31.07
C ARG A 7 -0.66 -12.47 -29.88
N LEU A 8 -1.70 -13.30 -29.95
CA LEU A 8 -2.64 -13.50 -28.84
C LEU A 8 -1.96 -14.09 -27.60
N LYS A 9 -1.10 -15.11 -27.76
CA LYS A 9 -0.31 -15.68 -26.65
C LYS A 9 0.61 -14.65 -25.99
N ARG A 10 1.18 -13.71 -26.75
CA ARG A 10 1.97 -12.60 -26.19
C ARG A 10 1.10 -11.62 -25.41
N LEU A 11 -0.07 -11.26 -25.93
CA LEU A 11 -1.01 -10.37 -25.23
C LEU A 11 -1.47 -10.94 -23.89
N VAL A 12 -1.84 -12.23 -23.84
CA VAL A 12 -2.25 -12.88 -22.58
C VAL A 12 -1.12 -12.89 -21.56
N ARG A 13 0.13 -13.14 -22.00
CA ARG A 13 1.30 -13.06 -21.11
C ARG A 13 1.50 -11.65 -20.56
N LEU A 14 1.38 -10.63 -21.41
CA LEU A 14 1.51 -9.24 -21.00
C LEU A 14 0.43 -8.84 -19.99
N GLN A 15 -0.82 -9.24 -20.23
CA GLN A 15 -1.94 -8.97 -19.30
C GLN A 15 -1.70 -9.61 -17.93
N LYS A 16 -1.18 -10.84 -17.88
CA LYS A 16 -0.80 -11.51 -16.63
C LYS A 16 0.33 -10.77 -15.91
N GLN A 17 1.33 -10.28 -16.63
CA GLN A 17 2.42 -9.49 -16.05
C GLN A 17 1.93 -8.15 -15.49
N ILE A 18 1.04 -7.46 -16.21
CA ILE A 18 0.43 -6.21 -15.73
C ILE A 18 -0.38 -6.47 -14.46
N LYS A 19 -1.18 -7.54 -14.42
CA LYS A 19 -1.91 -7.93 -13.21
C LYS A 19 -0.97 -8.16 -12.02
N ALA A 20 0.07 -8.97 -12.20
CA ALA A 20 1.05 -9.27 -11.15
C ALA A 20 1.78 -8.02 -10.65
N LEU A 21 2.06 -7.06 -11.53
CA LEU A 21 2.64 -5.77 -11.16
C LEU A 21 1.72 -5.00 -10.20
N HIS A 22 0.43 -4.87 -10.54
CA HIS A 22 -0.54 -4.18 -9.68
C HIS A 22 -0.76 -4.91 -8.35
N GLU A 23 -0.76 -6.24 -8.34
CA GLU A 23 -0.84 -7.04 -7.10
C GLU A 23 0.36 -6.79 -6.18
N THR A 24 1.56 -6.71 -6.76
CA THR A 24 2.80 -6.44 -5.99
C THR A 24 2.79 -5.03 -5.40
N LYS A 25 2.37 -4.03 -6.18
CA LYS A 25 2.21 -2.66 -5.70
C LYS A 25 1.16 -2.55 -4.60
N HIS A 26 0.00 -3.18 -4.79
CA HIS A 26 -1.05 -3.25 -3.79
C HIS A 26 -0.53 -3.82 -2.46
N ALA A 27 0.17 -4.97 -2.50
CA ALA A 27 0.76 -5.58 -1.31
C ALA A 27 1.81 -4.66 -0.65
N THR A 28 2.61 -3.95 -1.45
CA THR A 28 3.62 -3.00 -0.96
C THR A 28 2.97 -1.83 -0.21
N HIS A 29 1.93 -1.23 -0.79
CA HIS A 29 1.19 -0.13 -0.16
C HIS A 29 0.50 -0.59 1.14
N LEU A 30 -0.08 -1.79 1.18
CA LEU A 30 -0.63 -2.34 2.41
C LEU A 30 0.45 -2.57 3.48
N SER A 31 1.62 -3.07 3.11
CA SER A 31 2.73 -3.25 4.05
C SER A 31 3.23 -1.91 4.60
N GLN A 32 3.29 -0.87 3.76
CA GLN A 32 3.70 0.48 4.17
C GLN A 32 2.66 1.12 5.08
N ALA A 33 1.37 0.96 4.79
CA ALA A 33 0.28 1.39 5.67
C ALA A 33 0.35 0.71 7.04
N ALA A 34 0.53 -0.61 7.07
CA ALA A 34 0.67 -1.37 8.31
C ALA A 34 1.88 -0.90 9.15
N SER A 35 3.02 -0.66 8.49
CA SER A 35 4.22 -0.13 9.16
C SER A 35 3.99 1.27 9.75
N ALA A 36 3.36 2.17 8.99
CA ALA A 36 3.03 3.51 9.46
C ALA A 36 2.04 3.49 10.64
N ARG A 37 1.07 2.58 10.62
CA ARG A 37 0.13 2.37 11.73
C ARG A 37 0.84 1.85 12.98
N GLN A 38 1.76 0.90 12.81
CA GLN A 38 2.57 0.37 13.90
C GLN A 38 3.45 1.46 14.53
N GLU A 39 4.09 2.30 13.73
CA GLU A 39 4.87 3.45 14.24
C GLU A 39 3.99 4.41 15.06
N ALA A 40 2.77 4.70 14.58
CA ALA A 40 1.83 5.54 15.33
C ALA A 40 1.42 4.92 16.67
N ALA A 41 1.18 3.60 16.71
CA ALA A 41 0.85 2.88 17.93
C ALA A 41 2.02 2.89 18.93
N GLU A 42 3.24 2.62 18.47
CA GLU A 42 4.45 2.66 19.29
C GLU A 42 4.71 4.04 19.88
N LEU A 43 4.48 5.10 19.11
CA LEU A 43 4.59 6.48 19.58
C LEU A 43 3.52 6.83 20.63
N LEU A 44 2.31 6.31 20.48
CA LEU A 44 1.23 6.50 21.44
C LEU A 44 1.50 5.73 22.74
N ASP A 45 1.97 4.50 22.64
CA ASP A 45 2.37 3.69 23.80
C ASP A 45 3.55 4.34 24.53
N ALA A 46 4.53 4.87 23.80
CA ALA A 46 5.62 5.63 24.38
C ALA A 46 5.12 6.89 25.10
N LEU A 47 4.13 7.62 24.55
CA LEU A 47 3.53 8.78 25.19
C LEU A 47 2.79 8.43 26.49
N ASN A 48 2.11 7.28 26.51
CA ASN A 48 1.33 6.80 27.67
C ASN A 48 2.20 6.10 28.71
N ALA A 49 3.38 5.62 28.34
CA ALA A 49 4.34 5.07 29.29
C ALA A 49 4.73 6.15 30.31
N ALA A 50 4.84 5.78 31.58
CA ALA A 50 5.24 6.65 32.70
C ALA A 50 6.71 7.12 32.63
N SER A 51 7.24 7.31 31.41
CA SER A 51 8.56 7.85 31.15
C SER A 51 8.50 9.38 31.20
N PRO A 52 9.49 10.06 31.80
CA PRO A 52 9.51 11.52 31.88
C PRO A 52 9.66 12.21 30.52
N LEU A 53 10.29 11.56 29.54
CA LEU A 53 10.69 12.15 28.27
C LEU A 53 9.53 12.52 27.32
N PRO A 54 8.54 11.64 27.07
CA PRO A 54 7.35 11.97 26.27
C PRO A 54 6.52 13.12 26.84
N GLY A 55 6.39 13.19 28.18
CA GLY A 55 5.68 14.28 28.86
C GLY A 55 6.32 15.66 28.69
N LEU A 56 7.62 15.73 28.36
CA LEU A 56 8.34 16.98 28.11
C LEU A 56 8.12 17.52 26.69
N PHE A 57 7.71 16.69 25.73
CA PHE A 57 7.54 17.07 24.32
C PHE A 57 6.24 16.54 23.69
N PRO A 58 5.06 16.76 24.29
CA PRO A 58 3.80 16.21 23.80
C PRO A 58 3.48 16.65 22.36
N ASP A 59 3.80 17.89 22.00
CA ASP A 59 3.56 18.43 20.65
C ASP A 59 4.37 17.71 19.56
N LEU A 60 5.60 17.29 19.88
CA LEU A 60 6.44 16.55 18.95
C LEU A 60 5.87 15.16 18.68
N TYR A 61 5.42 14.46 19.73
CA TYR A 61 4.80 13.15 19.61
C TYR A 61 3.48 13.23 18.84
N ASN A 62 2.60 14.18 19.20
CA ASN A 62 1.34 14.41 18.50
C ASN A 62 1.56 14.69 17.01
N ARG A 63 2.55 15.51 16.66
CA ARG A 63 2.90 15.79 15.25
C ARG A 63 3.41 14.54 14.53
N ARG A 64 4.25 13.73 15.17
CA ARG A 64 4.77 12.49 14.57
C ARG A 64 3.69 11.43 14.40
N ILE A 65 2.82 11.26 15.39
CA ILE A 65 1.65 10.38 15.31
C ILE A 65 0.74 10.82 14.16
N GLY A 66 0.40 12.11 14.10
CA GLY A 66 -0.39 12.65 12.99
C GLY A 66 0.25 12.45 11.62
N ALA A 67 1.58 12.63 11.52
CA ALA A 67 2.31 12.37 10.29
C ALA A 67 2.31 10.87 9.90
N ALA A 68 2.43 9.96 10.87
CA ALA A 68 2.37 8.52 10.65
C ALA A 68 0.97 8.07 10.20
N MET A 69 -0.09 8.58 10.85
CA MET A 69 -1.48 8.35 10.42
C MET A 69 -1.76 8.93 9.02
N GLY A 70 -1.20 10.11 8.71
CA GLY A 70 -1.30 10.69 7.37
C GLY A 70 -0.66 9.81 6.29
N ARG A 71 0.52 9.22 6.59
CA ARG A 71 1.17 8.24 5.71
C ARG A 71 0.34 6.97 5.55
N GLU A 72 -0.20 6.42 6.64
CA GLU A 72 -1.09 5.25 6.59
C GLU A 72 -2.27 5.51 5.64
N ALA A 73 -2.99 6.62 5.84
CA ALA A 73 -4.14 6.98 5.02
C ALA A 73 -3.78 7.13 3.53
N GLN A 74 -2.64 7.77 3.24
CA GLN A 74 -2.17 7.93 1.87
C GLN A 74 -1.81 6.58 1.22
N GLU A 75 -1.12 5.69 1.93
CA GLU A 75 -0.76 4.37 1.41
C GLU A 75 -1.99 3.48 1.25
N MET A 76 -2.99 3.60 2.13
CA MET A 76 -4.27 2.89 1.98
C MET A 76 -5.03 3.32 0.72
N GLU A 77 -5.04 4.60 0.37
CA GLU A 77 -5.69 5.04 -0.87
C GLU A 77 -4.93 4.62 -2.14
N LYS A 78 -3.60 4.58 -2.08
CA LYS A 78 -2.80 3.98 -3.16
C LYS A 78 -3.10 2.49 -3.31
N ALA A 79 -3.19 1.75 -2.20
CA ALA A 79 -3.59 0.35 -2.20
C ALA A 79 -4.98 0.19 -2.83
N ARG A 80 -5.96 1.00 -2.43
CA ARG A 80 -7.31 0.96 -2.99
C ARG A 80 -7.33 1.19 -4.51
N THR A 81 -6.53 2.13 -4.99
CA THR A 81 -6.38 2.41 -6.42
C THR A 81 -5.79 1.20 -7.16
N GLU A 82 -4.72 0.60 -6.63
CA GLU A 82 -4.10 -0.59 -7.20
C GLU A 82 -5.05 -1.80 -7.18
N ALA A 83 -5.87 -1.97 -6.15
CA ALA A 83 -6.90 -3.00 -6.11
C ALA A 83 -7.93 -2.84 -7.25
N GLY A 84 -8.30 -1.60 -7.60
CA GLY A 84 -9.13 -1.30 -8.77
C GLY A 84 -8.46 -1.69 -10.10
N HIS A 85 -7.15 -1.48 -10.22
CA HIS A 85 -6.37 -1.93 -11.38
C HIS A 85 -6.32 -3.46 -11.48
N VAL A 86 -6.11 -4.17 -10.36
CA VAL A 86 -6.15 -5.64 -10.32
C VAL A 86 -7.53 -6.17 -10.72
N ALA A 87 -8.61 -5.57 -10.23
CA ALA A 87 -9.97 -5.95 -10.60
C ALA A 87 -10.22 -5.78 -12.10
N THR A 88 -9.81 -4.64 -12.66
CA THR A 88 -9.93 -4.36 -14.11
C THR A 88 -9.10 -5.33 -14.95
N ALA A 89 -7.86 -5.63 -14.54
CA ALA A 89 -7.00 -6.58 -15.22
C ALA A 89 -7.57 -8.01 -15.15
N THR A 90 -8.16 -8.39 -14.01
CA THR A 90 -8.82 -9.68 -13.84
C THR A 90 -10.03 -9.81 -14.76
N ALA A 91 -10.89 -8.78 -14.83
CA ALA A 91 -12.03 -8.76 -15.74
C ALA A 91 -11.61 -8.95 -17.21
N ARG A 92 -10.51 -8.33 -17.64
CA ARG A 92 -9.96 -8.48 -19.01
C ARG A 92 -9.41 -9.86 -19.32
N THR A 93 -9.01 -10.63 -18.31
CA THR A 93 -8.39 -11.95 -18.50
C THR A 93 -9.43 -13.09 -18.42
N ASN A 94 -10.63 -12.81 -17.90
CA ASN A 94 -11.73 -13.78 -17.76
C ASN A 94 -12.72 -13.79 -18.94
N ILE A 95 -12.53 -12.93 -19.94
CA ILE A 95 -13.29 -12.89 -21.20
C ILE A 95 -12.59 -13.79 -22.23
#